data_AF-A0A519UYU2-F1
#
_entry.id   AF-A0A519UYU2-F1
#
_cell.length_a   1.000
_cell.length_b   1.000
_cell.length_c   1.000
_cell.angle_alpha   90.00
_cell.angle_beta   90.00
_cell.angle_gamma   90.00
#
_symmetry.space_group_name_H-M   'P 1'
#
loop_
_entity.id
_entity.type
_entity.pdbx_description
1 polymer ?
#
loop_
_entity_poly.entity_id
_entity_poly.type
_entity_poly.pdbx_seq_one_letter_code
_entity_poly.pdbx_strand_id
1 'polypeptide(L)'
;LFHKSLILPIIAYLLTFVNNNPKNYFLFWLVSIPISLILGSTFELQIKNLTFITEGRDAYFDNSVDSAKFSRTGFRWDFVIYSSIGIIVAYFSVIKKKYSDELYIRILNIYLFCNAFWILIIRASFSNRFAYLSWFLLGLIIIYPFLKVKIIKNQYRFIGLILAVYYLITYTLNVILK
;
A
#
# COMPACT_ATOMS: atom_id res chain seq x y z
N LEU A 1 21.08 0.72 -11.87
CA LEU A 1 20.07 -0.19 -12.45
C LEU A 1 18.70 0.19 -11.90
N PHE A 2 17.69 0.39 -12.76
CA PHE A 2 16.30 0.57 -12.31
C PHE A 2 15.79 -0.73 -11.67
N HIS A 3 15.32 -0.65 -10.43
CA HIS A 3 14.73 -1.81 -9.76
C HIS A 3 13.39 -2.13 -10.42
N LYS A 4 13.24 -3.34 -11.00
CA LYS A 4 12.08 -3.78 -11.78
C LYS A 4 10.73 -3.61 -11.08
N SER A 5 10.73 -3.60 -9.74
CA SER A 5 9.55 -3.34 -8.91
C SER A 5 8.96 -1.93 -9.06
N LEU A 6 9.75 -0.93 -9.49
CA LEU A 6 9.28 0.45 -9.72
C LEU A 6 8.36 0.59 -10.92
N ILE A 7 8.23 -0.44 -11.75
CA ILE A 7 7.30 -0.42 -12.89
C ILE A 7 5.84 -0.33 -12.42
N LEU A 8 5.50 -0.93 -11.27
CA LEU A 8 4.13 -0.88 -10.76
C LEU A 8 3.65 0.56 -10.48
N PRO A 9 4.35 1.39 -9.70
CA PRO A 9 3.94 2.78 -9.50
C PRO A 9 4.04 3.64 -10.77
N ILE A 10 4.92 3.30 -11.72
CA ILE A 10 4.97 3.98 -13.04
C ILE A 10 3.69 3.68 -13.83
N ILE A 11 3.28 2.41 -13.92
CA ILE A 11 2.02 2.01 -14.55
C ILE A 11 0.84 2.70 -13.86
N ALA A 12 0.83 2.69 -12.53
CA ALA A 12 -0.22 3.35 -11.76
C ALA A 12 -0.29 4.84 -12.08
N TYR A 13 0.85 5.52 -12.18
CA TYR A 13 0.93 6.93 -12.58
C TYR A 13 0.42 7.15 -14.01
N LEU A 14 0.83 6.32 -14.97
CA LEU A 14 0.35 6.39 -16.35
C LEU A 14 -1.18 6.21 -16.45
N LEU A 15 -1.73 5.27 -15.67
CA LEU A 15 -3.18 5.06 -15.60
C LEU A 15 -3.94 6.29 -15.07
N THR A 16 -3.32 7.11 -14.21
CA THR A 16 -3.96 8.34 -13.72
C THR A 16 -4.19 9.38 -14.81
N PHE A 17 -3.42 9.36 -15.90
CA PHE A 17 -3.68 10.26 -17.04
C PHE A 17 -4.90 9.85 -17.87
N VAL A 18 -5.19 8.55 -17.93
CA VAL A 18 -6.36 8.02 -18.64
C VAL A 18 -7.61 8.13 -17.77
N ASN A 19 -7.49 7.82 -16.49
CA ASN A 19 -8.59 7.86 -15.53
C ASN A 19 -8.08 8.40 -14.19
N ASN A 20 -8.43 9.65 -13.88
CA ASN A 20 -8.09 10.29 -12.60
C ASN A 20 -9.25 10.31 -11.59
N ASN A 21 -10.28 9.47 -11.77
CA ASN A 21 -11.44 9.46 -10.88
C ASN A 21 -11.20 8.53 -9.66
N PRO A 22 -11.06 9.06 -8.44
CA PRO A 22 -10.69 8.27 -7.27
C PRO A 22 -11.74 7.22 -6.88
N LYS A 23 -13.01 7.41 -7.24
CA LYS A 23 -14.07 6.41 -6.96
C LYS A 23 -13.77 5.06 -7.61
N ASN A 24 -13.22 5.09 -8.82
CA ASN A 24 -12.88 3.87 -9.56
C ASN A 24 -11.75 3.10 -8.86
N TYR A 25 -10.75 3.82 -8.35
CA TYR A 25 -9.63 3.22 -7.62
C TYR A 25 -10.03 2.71 -6.23
N PHE A 26 -10.92 3.41 -5.53
CA PHE A 26 -11.50 2.89 -4.28
C PHE A 26 -12.27 1.59 -4.52
N LEU A 27 -13.08 1.55 -5.59
CA LEU A 27 -13.81 0.34 -5.95
C LEU A 27 -12.86 -0.80 -6.32
N PHE A 28 -11.84 -0.52 -7.14
CA PHE A 28 -10.81 -1.51 -7.50
C PHE A 28 -10.11 -2.08 -6.26
N TRP A 29 -9.72 -1.20 -5.33
CA TRP A 29 -9.14 -1.63 -4.06
C TRP A 29 -10.09 -2.51 -3.25
N LEU A 30 -11.34 -2.09 -3.08
CA LEU A 30 -12.34 -2.85 -2.32
C LEU A 30 -12.57 -4.23 -2.92
N VAL A 31 -12.70 -4.31 -4.24
CA VAL A 31 -12.94 -5.54 -5.00
C VAL A 31 -11.71 -6.45 -5.02
N SER A 32 -10.50 -5.91 -4.90
CA SER A 32 -9.28 -6.72 -4.85
C SER A 32 -9.24 -7.68 -3.64
N ILE A 33 -9.90 -7.33 -2.53
CA ILE A 33 -9.95 -8.16 -1.32
C ILE A 33 -10.70 -9.47 -1.56
N PRO A 34 -12.00 -9.48 -1.95
CA PRO A 34 -12.72 -10.73 -2.23
C PRO A 34 -12.12 -11.49 -3.42
N ILE A 35 -11.63 -10.79 -4.45
CA ILE A 35 -10.93 -11.45 -5.57
C ILE A 35 -9.71 -12.20 -5.06
N SER A 36 -8.88 -11.58 -4.22
CA SER A 36 -7.72 -12.24 -3.62
C SER A 36 -8.14 -13.42 -2.74
N LEU A 37 -9.25 -13.32 -2.00
CA LEU A 37 -9.75 -14.43 -1.19
C LEU A 37 -10.11 -15.65 -2.03
N ILE A 38 -10.78 -15.46 -3.16
CA ILE A 38 -11.26 -16.54 -4.05
C ILE A 38 -10.14 -17.07 -4.95
N LEU A 39 -9.38 -16.18 -5.59
CA LEU A 39 -8.42 -16.51 -6.66
C LEU A 39 -6.95 -16.43 -6.22
N GLY A 40 -6.68 -16.29 -4.92
CA GLY A 40 -5.33 -16.05 -4.41
C GLY A 40 -4.27 -17.08 -4.82
N SER A 41 -4.64 -18.36 -4.89
CA SER A 41 -3.73 -19.44 -5.34
C SER A 41 -3.34 -19.29 -6.82
N THR A 42 -4.26 -18.81 -7.66
CA THR A 42 -3.99 -18.58 -9.09
C THR A 42 -3.01 -17.44 -9.30
N PHE A 43 -3.19 -16.33 -8.56
CA PHE A 43 -2.25 -15.20 -8.60
C PHE A 43 -0.87 -15.58 -8.07
N GLU A 44 -0.80 -16.41 -7.03
CA GLU A 44 0.48 -16.92 -6.52
C GLU A 44 1.25 -17.70 -7.60
N LEU A 45 0.57 -18.59 -8.32
CA LEU A 45 1.17 -19.37 -9.41
C LEU A 45 1.64 -18.46 -10.56
N GLN A 46 0.83 -17.48 -10.95
CA GLN A 46 1.20 -16.53 -12.00
C GLN A 46 2.44 -15.70 -11.63
N ILE A 47 2.56 -15.25 -10.38
CA ILE A 47 3.70 -14.48 -9.89
C ILE A 47 4.98 -15.32 -9.76
N LYS A 48 4.86 -16.63 -9.52
CA LYS A 48 6.00 -17.56 -9.60
C LYS A 48 6.52 -17.68 -11.04
N ASN A 49 5.62 -17.70 -12.02
CA ASN A 49 5.97 -17.84 -13.44
C ASN A 49 6.43 -16.54 -14.11
N LEU A 50 6.14 -15.38 -13.52
CA LEU A 50 6.56 -14.06 -14.00
C LEU A 50 8.04 -13.81 -13.69
N THR A 51 8.92 -14.24 -14.60
CA THR A 51 10.39 -14.14 -14.48
C THR A 51 10.89 -12.71 -14.26
N PHE A 52 10.22 -11.70 -14.82
CA PHE A 52 10.52 -10.29 -14.60
C PHE A 52 10.43 -9.84 -13.13
N ILE A 53 9.56 -10.51 -12.37
CA ILE A 53 9.36 -10.31 -10.94
C ILE A 53 10.26 -11.27 -10.14
N THR A 54 10.75 -12.36 -10.76
CA THR A 54 11.63 -13.36 -10.15
C THR A 54 13.13 -13.12 -10.25
N GLU A 55 13.62 -12.32 -11.19
CA GLU A 55 15.06 -12.23 -11.39
C GLU A 55 15.79 -11.81 -10.10
N GLY A 56 16.71 -12.67 -9.64
CA GLY A 56 17.36 -12.61 -8.32
C GLY A 56 16.80 -13.57 -7.27
N ARG A 57 15.81 -14.41 -7.61
CA ARG A 57 15.26 -15.46 -6.72
C ARG A 57 16.19 -16.69 -6.64
N ASP A 58 16.92 -17.08 -7.68
CA ASP A 58 17.58 -18.41 -7.64
C ASP A 58 18.77 -18.51 -6.65
N ALA A 59 19.41 -17.41 -6.26
CA ALA A 59 20.55 -17.45 -5.32
C ALA A 59 20.16 -17.40 -3.83
N TYR A 60 18.92 -17.01 -3.49
CA TYR A 60 18.47 -16.87 -2.09
C TYR A 60 17.48 -17.96 -1.65
N PHE A 61 17.02 -18.79 -2.58
CA PHE A 61 16.02 -19.83 -2.31
C PHE A 61 16.65 -21.19 -1.96
N ASP A 62 17.96 -21.35 -2.15
CA ASP A 62 18.68 -22.61 -1.87
C ASP A 62 19.24 -22.69 -0.43
N ASN A 63 19.17 -21.60 0.35
CA ASN A 63 19.51 -21.65 1.76
C ASN A 63 18.26 -21.98 2.59
N SER A 64 18.15 -23.28 2.89
CA SER A 64 17.21 -23.97 3.80
C SER A 64 17.05 -23.40 5.21
N VAL A 65 17.54 -22.18 5.48
CA VAL A 65 17.60 -21.53 6.81
C VAL A 65 16.51 -20.46 6.99
N ASP A 66 15.99 -19.84 5.92
CA ASP A 66 15.00 -18.75 6.03
C ASP A 66 13.54 -19.18 5.77
N SER A 67 13.30 -20.42 5.35
CA SER A 67 11.93 -20.95 5.14
C SER A 67 11.11 -20.96 6.44
N ALA A 68 11.77 -21.14 7.60
CA ALA A 68 11.14 -21.10 8.92
C ALA A 68 10.65 -19.70 9.34
N LYS A 69 11.20 -18.61 8.78
CA LYS A 69 10.75 -17.23 9.08
C LYS A 69 9.55 -16.78 8.24
N PHE A 70 9.18 -17.53 7.20
CA PHE A 70 7.99 -17.27 6.37
C PHE A 70 6.75 -18.04 6.87
N SER A 71 6.62 -18.23 8.18
CA SER A 71 5.58 -19.06 8.85
C SER A 71 4.13 -18.56 8.73
N ARG A 72 3.84 -17.56 7.89
CA ARG A 72 2.48 -17.12 7.57
C ARG A 72 2.18 -17.29 6.09
N THR A 73 1.95 -18.53 5.69
CA THR A 73 1.31 -18.90 4.41
C THR A 73 -0.20 -18.64 4.52
N GLY A 74 -0.63 -17.39 4.33
CA GLY A 74 -2.04 -17.03 4.49
C GLY A 74 -2.37 -15.59 4.10
N PHE A 75 -3.66 -15.26 4.10
CA PHE A 75 -4.13 -13.90 3.83
C PHE A 75 -3.78 -12.98 5.01
N ARG A 76 -3.01 -11.92 4.74
CA ARG A 76 -2.43 -11.05 5.77
C ARG A 76 -3.35 -9.89 6.16
N TRP A 77 -4.38 -10.20 6.96
CA TRP A 77 -5.36 -9.20 7.42
C TRP A 77 -4.74 -8.04 8.21
N ASP A 78 -3.72 -8.33 9.01
CA ASP A 78 -2.93 -7.33 9.74
C ASP A 78 -2.43 -6.22 8.81
N PHE A 79 -1.92 -6.61 7.64
CA PHE A 79 -1.34 -5.69 6.67
C PHE A 79 -2.41 -4.93 5.86
N VAL A 80 -3.55 -5.56 5.59
CA VAL A 80 -4.70 -4.88 4.96
C VAL A 80 -5.29 -3.83 5.90
N ILE A 81 -5.44 -4.15 7.18
CA ILE A 81 -5.91 -3.20 8.19
C ILE A 81 -4.94 -2.01 8.28
N TYR A 82 -3.64 -2.27 8.37
CA TYR A 82 -2.63 -1.22 8.39
C TYR A 82 -2.73 -0.28 7.16
N SER A 83 -2.77 -0.82 5.94
CA SER A 83 -2.87 0.01 4.73
C SER A 83 -4.23 0.69 4.56
N SER A 84 -5.29 0.16 5.16
CA SER A 84 -6.64 0.77 5.11
C SER A 84 -6.73 2.10 5.87
N ILE A 85 -5.86 2.37 6.85
CA ILE A 85 -5.91 3.59 7.66
C ILE A 85 -5.85 4.84 6.76
N GLY A 86 -4.89 4.88 5.83
CA GLY A 86 -4.78 5.98 4.87
C GLY A 86 -5.97 6.06 3.91
N ILE A 87 -6.54 4.92 3.53
CA ILE A 87 -7.70 4.82 2.63
C ILE A 87 -8.93 5.41 3.30
N ILE A 88 -9.15 5.14 4.58
CA ILE A 88 -10.26 5.69 5.36
C ILE A 88 -10.15 7.22 5.44
N VAL A 89 -8.95 7.73 5.75
CA VAL A 89 -8.67 9.17 5.80
C VAL A 89 -8.87 9.83 4.43
N ALA A 90 -8.39 9.17 3.37
CA ALA A 90 -8.56 9.65 2.00
C ALA A 90 -10.01 9.65 1.57
N TYR A 91 -10.77 8.59 1.87
CA TYR A 91 -12.19 8.50 1.58
C TYR A 91 -12.99 9.59 2.29
N PHE A 92 -12.69 9.83 3.56
CA PHE A 92 -13.28 10.94 4.31
C PHE A 92 -12.98 12.29 3.64
N SER A 93 -11.72 12.54 3.28
CA SER A 93 -11.30 13.82 2.69
C SER A 93 -11.89 14.03 1.29
N VAL A 94 -11.73 13.06 0.38
CA VAL A 94 -12.14 13.20 -1.03
C VAL A 94 -13.64 13.02 -1.22
N ILE A 95 -14.22 11.94 -0.65
CA ILE A 95 -15.61 11.58 -0.95
C ILE A 95 -16.58 12.31 -0.04
N LYS A 96 -16.34 12.30 1.28
CA LYS A 96 -17.26 12.93 2.24
C LYS A 96 -17.09 14.44 2.30
N LYS A 97 -15.85 14.94 2.28
CA LYS A 97 -15.53 16.37 2.36
C LYS A 97 -15.35 17.04 1.01
N LYS A 98 -15.46 16.28 -0.10
CA LYS A 98 -15.36 16.77 -1.48
C LYS A 98 -14.06 17.53 -1.77
N TYR A 99 -12.97 17.18 -1.06
CA TYR A 99 -11.66 17.72 -1.32
C TYR A 99 -11.17 17.26 -2.70
N SER A 100 -10.78 18.22 -3.54
CA SER A 100 -10.50 18.00 -4.97
C SER A 100 -9.22 18.72 -5.40
N ASP A 101 -8.08 18.25 -4.88
CA ASP A 101 -6.75 18.65 -5.36
C ASP A 101 -6.23 17.59 -6.34
N GLU A 102 -5.85 18.02 -7.55
CA GLU A 102 -5.50 17.11 -8.64
C GLU A 102 -4.25 16.26 -8.32
N LEU A 103 -3.22 16.89 -7.74
CA LEU A 103 -1.99 16.23 -7.34
C LEU A 103 -2.28 15.18 -6.27
N TYR A 104 -3.05 15.54 -5.24
CA TYR A 104 -3.47 14.61 -4.20
C TYR A 104 -4.26 13.43 -4.75
N ILE A 105 -5.21 13.67 -5.66
CA ILE A 105 -6.01 12.62 -6.29
C ILE A 105 -5.10 11.66 -7.07
N ARG A 106 -4.11 12.18 -7.82
CA ARG A 106 -3.14 11.32 -8.52
C ARG A 106 -2.33 10.46 -7.56
N ILE A 107 -1.79 11.04 -6.48
CA ILE A 107 -1.06 10.30 -5.44
C ILE A 107 -1.95 9.20 -4.83
N LEU A 108 -3.20 9.54 -4.51
CA LEU A 108 -4.18 8.61 -3.96
C LEU A 108 -4.48 7.45 -4.93
N ASN A 109 -4.66 7.75 -6.21
CA ASN A 109 -4.96 6.74 -7.24
C ASN A 109 -3.77 5.79 -7.41
N ILE A 110 -2.53 6.30 -7.43
CA ILE A 110 -1.31 5.48 -7.47
C ILE A 110 -1.28 4.54 -6.27
N TYR A 111 -1.52 5.07 -5.08
CA TYR A 111 -1.53 4.28 -3.87
C TYR A 111 -2.59 3.18 -3.88
N LEU A 112 -3.84 3.52 -4.21
CA LEU A 112 -4.95 2.57 -4.25
C LEU A 112 -4.67 1.46 -5.26
N PHE A 113 -4.13 1.80 -6.43
CA PHE A 113 -3.76 0.83 -7.45
C PHE A 113 -2.63 -0.11 -6.98
N CYS A 114 -1.52 0.45 -6.50
CA CYS A 114 -0.40 -0.35 -5.98
C CYS A 114 -0.83 -1.25 -4.81
N ASN A 115 -1.65 -0.71 -3.89
CA ASN A 115 -2.11 -1.46 -2.73
C ASN A 115 -3.10 -2.57 -3.13
N ALA A 116 -4.01 -2.30 -4.06
CA ALA A 116 -4.94 -3.29 -4.61
C ALA A 116 -4.19 -4.42 -5.32
N PHE A 117 -3.20 -4.08 -6.15
CA PHE A 117 -2.35 -5.08 -6.79
C PHE A 117 -1.62 -5.95 -5.76
N TRP A 118 -1.04 -5.33 -4.72
CA TRP A 118 -0.40 -6.08 -3.64
C TRP A 118 -1.39 -7.02 -2.90
N ILE A 119 -2.63 -6.60 -2.66
CA ILE A 119 -3.67 -7.44 -2.05
C ILE A 119 -3.93 -8.71 -2.88
N LEU A 120 -3.95 -8.61 -4.21
CA LEU A 120 -4.12 -9.78 -5.09
C LEU A 120 -2.99 -10.81 -4.90
N ILE A 121 -1.78 -10.35 -4.63
CA ILE A 121 -0.58 -11.19 -4.48
C ILE A 121 -0.14 -11.35 -3.02
N ILE A 122 -1.00 -11.04 -2.05
CA ILE A 122 -0.65 -10.94 -0.63
C ILE A 122 -0.04 -12.23 -0.06
N ARG A 123 -0.44 -13.38 -0.59
CA ARG A 123 0.03 -14.72 -0.20
C ARG A 123 1.36 -15.11 -0.83
N ALA A 124 1.80 -14.41 -1.88
CA ALA A 124 3.05 -14.73 -2.54
C ALA A 124 4.25 -14.45 -1.63
N SER A 125 5.24 -15.34 -1.66
CA SER A 125 6.48 -15.17 -0.92
C SER A 125 7.13 -13.84 -1.27
N PHE A 126 7.61 -13.13 -0.25
CA PHE A 126 8.20 -11.79 -0.38
C PHE A 126 7.29 -10.70 -0.99
N SER A 127 5.96 -10.88 -0.97
CA SER A 127 5.01 -9.86 -1.45
C SER A 127 5.15 -8.50 -0.74
N ASN A 128 5.71 -8.46 0.48
CA ASN A 128 5.97 -7.25 1.26
C ASN A 128 6.73 -6.18 0.47
N ARG A 129 7.63 -6.58 -0.44
CA ARG A 129 8.37 -5.67 -1.33
C ARG A 129 7.45 -4.80 -2.19
N PHE A 130 6.33 -5.37 -2.64
CA PHE A 130 5.29 -4.66 -3.39
C PHE A 130 4.39 -3.84 -2.48
N ALA A 131 4.13 -4.31 -1.26
CA ALA A 131 3.40 -3.54 -0.26
C ALA A 131 4.06 -2.18 0.00
N TYR A 132 5.40 -2.17 0.11
CA TYR A 132 6.18 -0.95 0.33
C TYR A 132 5.98 0.11 -0.77
N LEU A 133 5.68 -0.29 -2.02
CA LEU A 133 5.39 0.65 -3.14
C LEU A 133 4.09 1.42 -2.96
N SER A 134 3.22 1.00 -2.04
CA SER A 134 2.08 1.77 -1.59
C SER A 134 2.35 2.43 -0.25
N TRP A 135 2.93 1.70 0.71
CA TRP A 135 3.05 2.18 2.09
C TRP A 135 3.93 3.43 2.26
N PHE A 136 4.90 3.65 1.38
CA PHE A 136 5.70 4.87 1.43
C PHE A 136 4.85 6.15 1.19
N LEU A 137 3.73 6.03 0.47
CA LEU A 137 2.78 7.12 0.23
C LEU A 137 1.78 7.32 1.37
N LEU A 138 1.71 6.40 2.34
CA LEU A 138 0.70 6.41 3.40
C LEU A 138 0.72 7.71 4.21
N GLY A 139 1.92 8.20 4.55
CA GLY A 139 2.09 9.48 5.26
C GLY A 139 1.57 10.66 4.45
N LEU A 140 1.83 10.70 3.14
CA LEU A 140 1.34 11.75 2.25
C LEU A 140 -0.19 11.71 2.16
N ILE A 141 -0.77 10.53 1.99
CA ILE A 141 -2.23 10.38 1.87
C ILE A 141 -2.94 10.82 3.14
N ILE A 142 -2.38 10.50 4.30
CA ILE A 142 -2.95 10.87 5.58
C ILE A 142 -2.85 12.37 5.80
N ILE A 143 -1.68 13.00 5.58
CA ILE A 143 -1.40 14.36 6.06
C ILE A 143 -1.72 15.44 5.00
N TYR A 144 -1.46 15.18 3.73
CA TYR A 144 -1.55 16.18 2.64
C TYR A 144 -2.85 17.00 2.63
N PRO A 145 -4.07 16.41 2.70
CA PRO A 145 -5.30 17.19 2.59
C PRO A 145 -5.46 18.15 3.78
N PHE A 146 -4.92 17.80 4.94
CA PHE A 146 -4.92 18.63 6.14
C PHE A 146 -3.79 19.68 6.17
N LEU A 147 -2.89 19.71 5.20
CA LEU A 147 -1.93 20.81 5.07
C LEU A 147 -2.46 21.92 4.15
N LYS A 148 -3.31 21.56 3.19
CA LYS A 148 -3.81 22.48 2.17
C LYS A 148 -5.09 23.22 2.58
N VAL A 149 -6.03 22.52 3.20
CA VAL A 149 -7.36 23.07 3.51
C VAL A 149 -7.76 22.68 4.92
N LYS A 150 -8.51 23.56 5.60
CA LYS A 150 -9.11 23.25 6.91
C LYS A 150 -10.33 22.35 6.71
N ILE A 151 -10.14 21.04 6.87
CA ILE A 151 -11.17 20.00 6.71
C ILE A 151 -11.83 19.66 8.05
N ILE A 152 -11.08 19.79 9.15
CA ILE A 152 -11.51 19.47 10.52
C ILE A 152 -11.26 20.65 11.48
N LYS A 153 -12.07 20.75 12.54
CA LYS A 153 -12.01 21.87 13.49
C LYS A 153 -10.65 21.97 14.21
N ASN A 154 -10.12 20.83 14.67
CA ASN A 154 -8.88 20.73 15.45
C ASN A 154 -7.72 20.10 14.64
N GLN A 155 -7.52 20.57 13.41
CA GLN A 155 -6.63 19.95 12.43
C GLN A 155 -5.17 19.84 12.88
N TYR A 156 -4.61 20.91 13.43
CA TYR A 156 -3.23 20.89 13.91
C TYR A 156 -3.02 19.91 15.06
N ARG A 157 -4.02 19.75 15.95
CA ARG A 157 -4.00 18.75 17.01
C ARG A 157 -4.04 17.33 16.44
N PHE A 158 -4.84 17.10 15.40
CA PHE A 158 -4.91 15.80 14.71
C PHE A 158 -3.58 15.45 14.03
N ILE A 159 -2.98 16.38 13.29
CA ILE A 159 -1.67 16.20 12.66
C ILE A 159 -0.59 15.94 13.72
N GLY A 160 -0.57 16.74 14.79
CA GLY A 160 0.37 16.56 15.90
C GLY A 160 0.26 15.19 16.56
N LEU A 161 -0.96 14.68 16.74
CA LEU A 161 -1.19 13.34 17.28
C LEU A 161 -0.69 12.24 16.34
N ILE A 162 -0.93 12.36 15.03
CA ILE A 162 -0.39 11.42 14.04
C ILE A 162 1.14 11.38 14.14
N LEU A 163 1.80 12.54 14.09
CA LEU A 163 3.25 12.63 14.18
C LEU A 163 3.79 12.03 15.49
N ALA A 164 3.14 12.33 16.61
CA ALA A 164 3.52 11.78 17.91
C ALA A 164 3.40 10.25 17.94
N VAL A 165 2.33 9.67 17.39
CA VAL A 165 2.14 8.21 17.32
C VAL A 165 3.20 7.56 16.42
N TYR A 166 3.47 8.12 15.24
CA TYR A 166 4.51 7.61 14.34
C TYR A 166 5.90 7.64 15.00
N TYR A 167 6.22 8.75 15.68
CA TYR A 167 7.46 8.89 16.43
C TYR A 167 7.54 7.88 17.57
N LEU A 168 6.47 7.74 18.38
CA LEU A 168 6.43 6.83 19.53
C LEU A 168 6.65 5.37 19.11
N ILE A 169 5.99 4.93 18.03
CA ILE A 169 6.17 3.57 17.48
C ILE A 169 7.62 3.36 17.08
N THR A 170 8.18 4.31 16.31
CA THR A 170 9.55 4.23 15.81
C THR A 170 10.57 4.22 16.95
N TYR A 171 10.36 5.07 17.96
CA TYR A 171 11.21 5.15 19.15
C TYR A 171 11.16 3.84 19.96
N THR A 172 9.95 3.32 20.20
CA THR A 172 9.76 2.08 20.97
C THR A 172 10.45 0.90 20.29
N LEU A 173 10.28 0.75 18.98
CA LEU A 173 10.89 -0.35 18.23
C LEU A 173 12.42 -0.26 18.18
N ASN A 174 12.98 0.95 18.01
CA ASN A 174 14.42 1.11 17.79
C ASN A 174 15.25 1.29 19.07
N VAL A 175 14.64 1.82 20.14
CA VAL A 175 15.35 2.18 21.36
C VAL A 175 14.98 1.24 22.52
N ILE A 176 13.70 0.93 22.69
CA ILE A 176 13.22 0.15 23.84
C ILE A 176 13.29 -1.35 23.56
N LEU A 177 12.77 -1.79 22.41
CA LEU A 177 12.60 -3.21 22.05
C LEU A 177 13.77 -3.78 21.22
N LYS A 178 14.97 -3.23 21.43
CA LYS A 178 16.16 -3.60 20.65
C LYS A 178 16.59 -5.05 20.88
#